data_AF-A0A946AYI9-F1
#
_entry.id   AF-A0A946AYI9-F1
#
_cell.length_a   1.000
_cell.length_b   1.000
_cell.length_c   1.000
_cell.angle_alpha   90.00
_cell.angle_beta   90.00
_cell.angle_gamma   90.00
#
_symmetry.space_group_name_H-M   'P 1'
#
loop_
_entity.id
_entity.type
_entity.pdbx_description
1 polymer ?
#
loop_
_entity_poly.entity_id
_entity_poly.type
_entity_poly.pdbx_seq_one_letter_code
_entity_poly.pdbx_strand_id
1 'polypeptide(L)'
;MKKIILTVIGASMMLGCSTMNKEIVSRPETLESKPIKEAKVEQKETPSWVSNGSGVSFSENHESKDAFFGVGGEKYTGFPGKVKVEADDAARNSLIRVLDHFNKGLIRYHQTVKDPREQGWIDKEKLQSVINDTASISLLDTNIVDHWDQSDSRTSFSLARLDFKKVQTALVSSNHLKGDEKISMKFISKWVFKNMQLVREKKFLFSKMKPAITIE
;
A
#
# COMPACT_ATOMS: atom_id res chain seq x y z
N MET A 1 14.33 -53.87 -26.51
CA MET A 1 15.47 -54.82 -26.42
C MET A 1 16.66 -54.24 -27.16
N LYS A 2 17.85 -54.25 -26.52
CA LYS A 2 19.21 -54.03 -27.06
C LYS A 2 19.56 -52.59 -27.51
N LYS A 3 20.77 -52.05 -27.33
CA LYS A 3 21.94 -52.28 -26.47
C LYS A 3 22.84 -51.03 -26.65
N ILE A 4 23.66 -50.77 -25.64
CA ILE A 4 24.74 -49.76 -25.50
C ILE A 4 25.75 -49.78 -26.67
N ILE A 5 26.47 -48.68 -26.94
CA ILE A 5 27.95 -48.61 -27.10
C ILE A 5 28.44 -47.15 -27.07
N LEU A 6 29.30 -46.87 -26.09
CA LEU A 6 30.23 -45.74 -26.01
C LEU A 6 31.37 -45.96 -27.01
N THR A 7 31.87 -44.90 -27.67
CA THR A 7 33.25 -44.90 -28.17
C THR A 7 33.87 -43.50 -28.10
N VAL A 8 35.05 -43.47 -27.52
CA VAL A 8 35.98 -42.34 -27.34
C VAL A 8 36.95 -42.31 -28.54
N ILE A 9 37.68 -41.18 -28.66
CA ILE A 9 39.02 -40.99 -29.26
C ILE A 9 39.02 -40.24 -30.60
N GLY A 10 39.79 -39.14 -30.62
CA GLY A 10 40.29 -38.54 -31.85
C GLY A 10 40.85 -37.13 -31.66
N ALA A 11 42.08 -37.01 -31.13
CA ALA A 11 42.82 -35.77 -31.09
C ALA A 11 43.42 -35.43 -32.47
N SER A 12 43.47 -34.14 -32.83
CA SER A 12 44.47 -33.62 -33.77
C SER A 12 44.89 -32.21 -33.36
N MET A 13 46.11 -32.12 -32.83
CA MET A 13 46.87 -30.89 -32.71
C MET A 13 47.30 -30.44 -34.13
N MET A 14 47.18 -29.15 -34.42
CA MET A 14 48.09 -28.50 -35.39
C MET A 14 48.48 -27.12 -34.86
N LEU A 15 49.81 -26.98 -34.73
CA LEU A 15 50.56 -25.82 -34.30
C LEU A 15 50.48 -24.71 -35.36
N GLY A 16 50.22 -23.49 -34.91
CA GLY A 16 50.47 -22.27 -35.67
C GLY A 16 51.39 -21.36 -34.86
N CYS A 17 52.69 -21.46 -35.09
CA CYS A 17 53.69 -20.52 -34.59
C CYS A 17 53.61 -19.20 -35.37
N SER A 18 53.60 -18.05 -34.67
CA SER A 18 54.21 -16.83 -35.22
C SER A 18 54.69 -15.90 -34.10
N THR A 19 56.00 -15.67 -34.15
CA THR A 19 56.78 -14.47 -33.79
C THR A 19 56.92 -14.02 -32.32
N MET A 20 58.18 -14.13 -31.87
CA MET A 20 58.82 -13.58 -30.68
C MET A 20 58.50 -12.11 -30.37
N ASN A 21 58.40 -11.80 -29.08
CA ASN A 21 59.08 -10.64 -28.51
C ASN A 21 59.61 -10.96 -27.10
N LYS A 22 60.74 -10.31 -26.80
CA LYS A 22 61.72 -10.61 -25.74
C LYS A 22 61.18 -10.42 -24.32
N GLU A 23 61.70 -11.29 -23.44
CA GLU A 23 62.09 -11.07 -22.04
C GLU A 23 61.30 -10.05 -21.21
N ILE A 24 60.52 -10.54 -20.23
CA ILE A 24 60.64 -10.13 -18.82
C ILE A 24 60.32 -11.38 -17.96
N VAL A 25 61.35 -11.99 -17.38
CA VAL A 25 61.17 -12.86 -16.21
C VAL A 25 61.26 -11.96 -14.99
N SER A 26 60.16 -11.82 -14.24
CA SER A 26 60.18 -11.57 -12.79
C SER A 26 58.79 -11.81 -12.19
N ARG A 27 58.67 -12.98 -11.52
CA ARG A 27 57.88 -13.28 -10.32
C ARG A 27 56.34 -13.16 -10.39
N PRO A 28 55.56 -14.20 -10.03
CA PRO A 28 54.14 -14.03 -9.79
C PRO A 28 53.98 -13.25 -8.48
N GLU A 29 53.63 -11.96 -8.56
CA GLU A 29 52.97 -11.30 -7.45
C GLU A 29 51.62 -12.00 -7.26
N THR A 30 51.52 -12.73 -6.16
CA THR A 30 50.26 -13.21 -5.62
C THR A 30 49.34 -11.99 -5.49
N LEU A 31 48.36 -11.87 -6.40
CA LEU A 31 47.23 -10.97 -6.20
C LEU A 31 46.45 -11.53 -5.01
N GLU A 32 46.85 -11.10 -3.82
CA GLU A 32 46.04 -11.11 -2.62
C GLU A 32 44.70 -10.48 -2.98
N SER A 33 43.70 -11.32 -3.24
CA SER A 33 42.33 -10.90 -3.41
C SER A 33 41.90 -10.26 -2.11
N LYS A 34 41.94 -8.93 -2.06
CA LYS A 34 41.27 -8.13 -1.03
C LYS A 34 39.87 -8.73 -0.87
N PRO A 35 39.45 -9.13 0.35
CA PRO A 35 38.12 -9.67 0.51
C PRO A 35 37.16 -8.58 0.04
N ILE A 36 36.39 -8.90 -1.02
CA ILE A 36 35.20 -8.13 -1.35
C ILE A 36 34.39 -8.21 -0.07
N LYS A 37 34.38 -7.11 0.70
CA LYS A 37 33.42 -6.94 1.77
C LYS A 37 32.09 -7.08 1.08
N GLU A 38 31.46 -8.23 1.25
CA GLU A 38 30.05 -8.41 0.93
C GLU A 38 29.37 -7.20 1.54
N ALA A 39 28.94 -6.27 0.69
CA ALA A 39 28.16 -5.14 1.14
C ALA A 39 26.92 -5.79 1.70
N LYS A 40 26.85 -5.86 3.04
CA LYS A 40 25.67 -6.27 3.77
C LYS A 40 24.56 -5.38 3.22
N VAL A 41 23.73 -5.95 2.34
CA VAL A 41 22.56 -5.25 1.82
C VAL A 41 21.72 -4.99 3.05
N GLU A 42 21.76 -3.77 3.56
CA GLU A 42 20.84 -3.35 4.62
C GLU A 42 19.45 -3.56 4.04
N GLN A 43 18.75 -4.58 4.54
CA GLN A 43 17.33 -4.72 4.28
C GLN A 43 16.68 -3.47 4.84
N LYS A 44 16.26 -2.58 3.95
CA LYS A 44 15.47 -1.42 4.31
C LYS A 44 14.20 -1.95 4.97
N GLU A 45 14.06 -1.73 6.28
CA GLU A 45 12.91 -2.20 7.04
C GLU A 45 11.62 -1.74 6.33
N THR A 46 10.68 -2.67 6.16
CA THR A 46 9.40 -2.37 5.52
C THR A 46 8.64 -1.34 6.36
N PRO A 47 8.26 -0.18 5.80
CA PRO A 47 7.52 0.82 6.53
C PRO A 47 6.22 0.25 7.09
N SER A 48 5.84 0.72 8.27
CA SER A 48 4.63 0.27 8.94
C SER A 48 3.37 0.47 8.09
N TRP A 49 3.31 1.55 7.29
CA TRP A 49 2.15 1.81 6.42
C TRP A 49 2.01 0.79 5.27
N VAL A 50 3.12 0.24 4.76
CA VAL A 50 3.09 -0.84 3.75
C VAL A 50 2.51 -2.10 4.38
N SER A 51 2.99 -2.45 5.58
CA SER A 51 2.53 -3.63 6.32
C SER A 51 1.08 -3.51 6.80
N ASN A 52 0.69 -2.31 7.25
CA ASN A 52 -0.65 -2.04 7.75
C ASN A 52 -1.69 -1.98 6.61
N GLY A 53 -1.27 -1.57 5.41
CA GLY A 53 -2.12 -1.41 4.24
C GLY A 53 -3.10 -0.24 4.34
N SER A 54 -4.11 -0.27 3.47
CA SER A 54 -5.15 0.77 3.38
C SER A 54 -6.11 0.74 4.58
N GLY A 55 -6.68 1.90 4.93
CA GLY A 55 -7.68 1.99 5.99
C GLY A 55 -7.81 3.39 6.56
N VAL A 56 -8.17 3.47 7.83
CA VAL A 56 -8.26 4.72 8.59
C VAL A 56 -7.28 4.70 9.76
N SER A 57 -6.89 5.89 10.20
CA SER A 57 -6.22 6.11 11.48
C SER A 57 -6.88 7.27 12.18
N PHE A 58 -7.20 7.10 13.45
CA PHE A 58 -7.68 8.15 14.34
C PHE A 58 -6.78 8.27 15.55
N SER A 59 -6.69 9.50 16.06
CA SER A 59 -5.85 9.88 17.17
C SER A 59 -6.70 10.59 18.21
N GLU A 60 -6.88 9.95 19.37
CA GLU A 60 -7.65 10.53 20.49
C GLU A 60 -7.14 11.90 20.93
N ASN A 61 -5.84 12.15 20.76
CA ASN A 61 -5.18 13.37 21.22
C ASN A 61 -4.95 14.43 20.13
N HIS A 62 -5.25 14.13 18.86
CA HIS A 62 -4.97 15.03 17.74
C HIS A 62 -5.90 14.77 16.54
N GLU A 63 -7.04 15.45 16.47
CA GLU A 63 -7.98 15.32 15.34
C GLU A 63 -7.35 15.68 13.98
N SER A 64 -6.23 16.44 13.95
CA SER A 64 -5.47 16.73 12.73
C SER A 64 -4.76 15.51 12.14
N LYS A 65 -4.63 14.43 12.91
CA LYS A 65 -4.03 13.17 12.45
C LYS A 65 -5.06 12.18 11.93
N ASP A 66 -6.35 12.47 12.08
CA ASP A 66 -7.42 11.60 11.60
C ASP A 66 -7.44 11.63 10.07
N ALA A 67 -7.16 10.49 9.45
CA ALA A 67 -7.05 10.40 8.01
C ALA A 67 -7.43 9.03 7.45
N PHE A 68 -7.87 9.07 6.19
CA PHE A 68 -8.03 7.92 5.32
C PHE A 68 -6.72 7.67 4.57
N PHE A 69 -6.37 6.41 4.39
CA PHE A 69 -5.15 5.96 3.73
C PHE A 69 -5.44 4.92 2.66
N GLY A 70 -4.83 5.10 1.49
CA GLY A 70 -4.77 4.11 0.44
C GLY A 70 -3.33 3.69 0.20
N VAL A 71 -3.08 2.39 0.16
CA VAL A 71 -1.78 1.80 -0.19
C VAL A 71 -1.92 1.11 -1.53
N GLY A 72 -1.04 1.48 -2.46
CA GLY A 72 -0.91 0.88 -3.78
C GLY A 72 0.49 0.33 -3.94
N GLY A 73 0.62 -0.81 -4.64
CA GLY A 73 1.90 -1.40 -4.98
C GLY A 73 1.88 -1.85 -6.43
N GLU A 74 2.92 -1.52 -7.18
CA GLU A 74 3.07 -1.90 -8.58
C GLU A 74 4.43 -2.57 -8.82
N LYS A 75 4.43 -3.64 -9.61
CA LYS A 75 5.66 -4.37 -9.93
C LYS A 75 6.36 -3.72 -11.10
N TYR A 76 7.69 -3.63 -11.04
CA TYR A 76 8.46 -3.15 -12.19
C TYR A 76 8.34 -4.15 -13.35
N THR A 77 7.60 -3.74 -14.39
CA THR A 77 7.50 -4.45 -15.67
C THR A 77 8.43 -3.85 -16.75
N GLY A 78 9.24 -2.84 -16.40
CA GLY A 78 10.13 -2.15 -17.33
C GLY A 78 10.59 -0.78 -16.82
N PHE A 79 10.29 0.29 -17.57
CA PHE A 79 10.77 1.65 -17.30
C PHE A 79 10.39 2.18 -15.90
N PRO A 80 11.35 2.60 -15.08
CA PRO A 80 11.13 2.94 -13.67
C PRO A 80 10.20 4.14 -13.43
N GLY A 81 10.06 5.05 -14.41
CA GLY A 81 9.17 6.21 -14.29
C GLY A 81 7.67 5.88 -14.32
N LYS A 82 7.26 4.80 -15.00
CA LYS A 82 5.84 4.40 -15.10
C LYS A 82 5.33 3.75 -13.82
N VAL A 83 6.19 2.99 -13.15
CA VAL A 83 5.84 2.20 -11.97
C VAL A 83 5.41 3.08 -10.80
N LYS A 84 6.01 4.26 -10.64
CA LYS A 84 5.59 5.21 -9.59
C LYS A 84 4.20 5.79 -9.85
N VAL A 85 3.91 6.15 -11.10
CA VAL A 85 2.59 6.67 -11.49
C VAL A 85 1.51 5.60 -11.30
N GLU A 86 1.81 4.36 -11.72
CA GLU A 86 0.90 3.22 -11.55
C GLU A 86 0.69 2.87 -10.06
N ALA A 87 1.73 2.95 -9.23
CA ALA A 87 1.62 2.77 -7.78
C ALA A 87 0.80 3.88 -7.12
N ASP A 88 0.95 5.14 -7.57
CA ASP A 88 0.14 6.28 -7.12
C ASP A 88 -1.34 6.09 -7.47
N ASP A 89 -1.64 5.66 -8.70
CA ASP A 89 -3.00 5.34 -9.15
C ASP A 89 -3.58 4.17 -8.35
N ALA A 90 -2.81 3.13 -8.11
CA ALA A 90 -3.20 2.01 -7.25
C ALA A 90 -3.51 2.47 -5.82
N ALA A 91 -2.72 3.41 -5.26
CA ALA A 91 -2.94 3.96 -3.93
C ALA A 91 -4.22 4.78 -3.86
N ARG A 92 -4.48 5.64 -4.87
CA ARG A 92 -5.74 6.39 -5.00
C ARG A 92 -6.94 5.46 -5.14
N ASN A 93 -6.85 4.42 -5.95
CA ASN A 93 -7.91 3.42 -6.11
C ASN A 93 -8.18 2.65 -4.82
N SER A 94 -7.14 2.32 -4.05
CA SER A 94 -7.31 1.72 -2.73
C SER A 94 -7.94 2.67 -1.73
N LEU A 95 -7.61 3.97 -1.76
CA LEU A 95 -8.26 4.98 -0.94
C LEU A 95 -9.76 5.12 -1.29
N ILE A 96 -10.11 5.10 -2.57
CA ILE A 96 -11.52 5.11 -3.03
C ILE A 96 -12.32 3.98 -2.40
N ARG A 97 -11.74 2.77 -2.33
CA ARG A 97 -12.39 1.63 -1.66
C ARG A 97 -12.61 1.85 -0.17
N VAL A 98 -11.66 2.50 0.51
CA VAL A 98 -11.83 2.88 1.93
C VAL A 98 -12.96 3.88 2.09
N LEU A 99 -13.06 4.89 1.21
CA LEU A 99 -14.13 5.88 1.22
C LEU A 99 -15.50 5.27 0.90
N ASP A 100 -15.58 4.32 -0.03
CA ASP A 100 -16.81 3.57 -0.30
C ASP A 100 -17.31 2.81 0.93
N HIS A 101 -16.41 2.13 1.66
CA HIS A 101 -16.76 1.49 2.93
C HIS A 101 -17.25 2.49 3.99
N PHE A 102 -16.60 3.64 4.08
CA PHE A 102 -17.02 4.73 4.97
C PHE A 102 -18.41 5.24 4.62
N ASN A 103 -18.67 5.53 3.35
CA ASN A 103 -19.95 6.03 2.84
C ASN A 103 -21.10 5.03 3.06
N LYS A 104 -20.86 3.74 2.77
CA LYS A 104 -21.80 2.66 3.10
C LYS A 104 -22.08 2.59 4.60
N GLY A 105 -21.05 2.83 5.42
CA GLY A 105 -21.16 2.96 6.87
C GLY A 105 -22.09 4.09 7.28
N LEU A 106 -21.93 5.30 6.72
CA LEU A 106 -22.81 6.44 7.03
C LEU A 106 -24.28 6.08 6.80
N ILE A 107 -24.60 5.54 5.62
CA ILE A 107 -25.97 5.15 5.28
C ILE A 107 -26.47 4.07 6.23
N ARG A 108 -25.71 2.99 6.40
CA ARG A 108 -26.12 1.88 7.26
C ARG A 108 -26.38 2.33 8.69
N TYR A 109 -25.43 3.03 9.31
CA TYR A 109 -25.52 3.38 10.71
C TYR A 109 -26.57 4.44 10.97
N HIS A 110 -26.68 5.46 10.12
CA HIS A 110 -27.73 6.47 10.26
C HIS A 110 -29.12 5.82 10.16
N GLN A 111 -29.33 4.98 9.16
CA GLN A 111 -30.63 4.34 8.91
C GLN A 111 -31.00 3.26 9.93
N THR A 112 -30.02 2.66 10.61
CA THR A 112 -30.28 1.56 11.57
C THR A 112 -30.39 2.07 13.00
N VAL A 113 -29.62 3.09 13.38
CA VAL A 113 -29.44 3.49 14.78
C VAL A 113 -30.36 4.64 15.17
N LYS A 114 -30.71 5.52 14.25
CA LYS A 114 -31.51 6.72 14.54
C LYS A 114 -32.99 6.47 14.23
N ASP A 115 -33.89 6.86 15.12
CA ASP A 115 -35.33 6.80 14.85
C ASP A 115 -35.72 7.88 13.81
N PRO A 116 -36.47 7.54 12.75
CA PRO A 116 -36.95 8.50 11.76
C PRO A 116 -37.78 9.67 12.32
N ARG A 117 -38.31 9.55 13.54
CA ARG A 117 -39.08 10.59 14.23
C ARG A 117 -38.20 11.56 15.02
N GLU A 118 -36.93 11.24 15.21
CA GLU A 118 -36.00 12.11 15.92
C GLU A 118 -35.50 13.27 15.06
N GLN A 119 -35.26 14.40 15.71
CA GLN A 119 -34.63 15.55 15.09
C GLN A 119 -33.24 15.19 14.54
N GLY A 120 -32.93 15.72 13.35
CA GLY A 120 -31.71 15.43 12.63
C GLY A 120 -31.71 14.07 11.90
N TRP A 121 -32.85 13.38 11.83
CA TRP A 121 -33.03 12.31 10.85
C TRP A 121 -32.79 12.83 9.43
N ILE A 122 -32.24 11.97 8.58
CA ILE A 122 -31.87 12.26 7.19
C ILE A 122 -32.35 11.04 6.41
N ASP A 123 -33.24 11.23 5.46
CA ASP A 123 -33.68 10.15 4.59
C ASP A 123 -32.51 9.62 3.74
N LYS A 124 -32.67 8.39 3.24
CA LYS A 124 -31.59 7.67 2.57
C LYS A 124 -31.18 8.35 1.27
N GLU A 125 -32.13 8.84 0.50
CA GLU A 125 -31.93 9.49 -0.80
C GLU A 125 -31.16 10.80 -0.65
N LYS A 126 -31.54 11.59 0.35
CA LYS A 126 -30.84 12.82 0.74
C LYS A 126 -29.44 12.54 1.24
N LEU A 127 -29.27 11.52 2.10
CA LEU A 127 -27.95 11.11 2.57
C LEU A 127 -27.05 10.66 1.42
N GLN A 128 -27.59 9.91 0.45
CA GLN A 128 -26.88 9.51 -0.75
C GLN A 128 -26.47 10.72 -1.61
N SER A 129 -27.34 11.72 -1.74
CA SER A 129 -27.04 12.96 -2.47
C SER A 129 -25.88 13.73 -1.83
N VAL A 130 -25.91 13.89 -0.50
CA VAL A 130 -24.81 14.51 0.26
C VAL A 130 -23.48 13.78 0.03
N ILE A 131 -23.50 12.45 0.05
CA ILE A 131 -22.32 11.61 -0.17
C ILE A 131 -21.77 11.80 -1.59
N ASN A 132 -22.65 11.77 -2.60
CA ASN A 132 -22.27 11.90 -4.00
C ASN A 132 -21.60 13.25 -4.28
N ASP A 133 -22.18 14.34 -3.78
CA ASP A 133 -21.62 15.69 -3.94
C ASP A 133 -20.25 15.84 -3.27
N THR A 134 -20.06 15.15 -2.13
CA THR A 134 -18.81 15.22 -1.36
C THR A 134 -17.70 14.34 -1.98
N ALA A 135 -18.04 13.35 -2.79
CA ALA A 135 -17.08 12.41 -3.37
C ALA A 135 -16.05 13.15 -4.24
N SER A 136 -16.48 14.05 -5.13
CA SER A 136 -15.57 14.81 -5.99
C SER A 136 -14.61 15.69 -5.20
N ILE A 137 -15.11 16.39 -4.17
CA ILE A 137 -14.28 17.24 -3.29
C ILE A 137 -13.23 16.39 -2.56
N SER A 138 -13.63 15.23 -2.04
CA SER A 138 -12.75 14.31 -1.32
C SER A 138 -11.62 13.75 -2.20
N LEU A 139 -11.90 13.49 -3.48
CA LEU A 139 -10.88 12.99 -4.41
C LEU A 139 -9.85 14.07 -4.77
N LEU A 140 -10.28 15.32 -4.92
CA LEU A 140 -9.39 16.45 -5.21
C LEU A 140 -8.42 16.75 -4.05
N ASP A 141 -8.85 16.52 -2.81
CA ASP A 141 -8.03 16.73 -1.61
C ASP A 141 -7.06 15.58 -1.29
N THR A 142 -7.04 14.53 -2.11
CA THR A 142 -6.17 13.37 -1.92
C THR A 142 -4.74 13.63 -2.37
N ASN A 143 -3.79 13.45 -1.45
CA ASN A 143 -2.36 13.62 -1.69
C ASN A 143 -1.61 12.29 -1.62
N ILE A 144 -0.61 12.12 -2.49
CA ILE A 144 0.42 11.11 -2.28
C ILE A 144 1.42 11.69 -1.27
N VAL A 145 1.66 10.97 -0.18
CA VAL A 145 2.45 11.48 0.96
C VAL A 145 3.70 10.67 1.24
N ASP A 146 3.85 9.48 0.66
CA ASP A 146 5.04 8.66 0.82
C ASP A 146 5.20 7.64 -0.33
N HIS A 147 6.43 7.19 -0.53
CA HIS A 147 6.83 6.17 -1.49
C HIS A 147 7.85 5.21 -0.87
N TRP A 148 7.74 3.92 -1.18
CA TRP A 148 8.74 2.94 -0.76
C TRP A 148 8.97 1.88 -1.83
N ASP A 149 10.22 1.75 -2.27
CA ASP A 149 10.64 0.68 -3.15
C ASP A 149 11.10 -0.53 -2.34
N GLN A 150 10.49 -1.68 -2.64
CA GLN A 150 10.86 -2.96 -2.08
C GLN A 150 12.04 -3.56 -2.85
N SER A 151 13.19 -3.67 -2.19
CA SER A 151 14.46 -4.08 -2.80
C SER A 151 14.46 -5.49 -3.40
N ASP A 152 13.74 -6.43 -2.80
CA ASP A 152 13.72 -7.85 -3.19
C ASP A 152 12.64 -8.19 -4.22
N SER A 153 11.47 -7.53 -4.18
CA SER A 153 10.32 -7.90 -5.01
C SER A 153 10.17 -7.10 -6.29
N ARG A 154 11.03 -6.08 -6.51
CA ARG A 154 10.82 -5.05 -7.55
C ARG A 154 9.39 -4.54 -7.52
N THR A 155 8.92 -4.12 -6.35
CA THR A 155 7.61 -3.48 -6.20
C THR A 155 7.82 -2.08 -5.65
N SER A 156 7.22 -1.07 -6.29
CA SER A 156 7.14 0.28 -5.75
C SER A 156 5.79 0.44 -5.07
N PHE A 157 5.79 0.99 -3.86
CA PHE A 157 4.58 1.28 -3.10
C PHE A 157 4.40 2.79 -2.97
N SER A 158 3.14 3.21 -3.01
CA SER A 158 2.72 4.59 -2.76
C SER A 158 1.67 4.65 -1.67
N LEU A 159 1.70 5.75 -0.91
CA LEU A 159 0.74 6.05 0.15
C LEU A 159 -0.10 7.29 -0.23
N ALA A 160 -1.39 7.08 -0.46
CA ALA A 160 -2.37 8.15 -0.60
C ALA A 160 -2.98 8.49 0.78
N ARG A 161 -3.18 9.78 1.05
CA ARG A 161 -3.76 10.31 2.29
C ARG A 161 -4.85 11.33 2.00
N LEU A 162 -5.94 11.24 2.76
CA LEU A 162 -7.01 12.23 2.79
C LEU A 162 -7.42 12.54 4.24
N ASP A 163 -7.45 13.83 4.58
CA ASP A 163 -7.82 14.30 5.92
C ASP A 163 -9.29 14.05 6.23
N PHE A 164 -9.57 13.39 7.36
CA PHE A 164 -10.95 13.14 7.80
C PHE A 164 -11.70 14.45 8.04
N LYS A 165 -11.03 15.45 8.62
CA LYS A 165 -11.62 16.77 8.88
C LYS A 165 -12.13 17.43 7.58
N LYS A 166 -11.42 17.26 6.46
CA LYS A 166 -11.85 17.82 5.17
C LYS A 166 -13.11 17.12 4.67
N VAL A 167 -13.14 15.78 4.72
CA VAL A 167 -14.31 14.98 4.36
C VAL A 167 -15.52 15.34 5.22
N GLN A 168 -15.35 15.40 6.55
CA GLN A 168 -16.42 15.77 7.46
C GLN A 168 -16.92 17.21 7.21
N THR A 169 -16.01 18.15 6.96
CA THR A 169 -16.39 19.53 6.65
C THR A 169 -17.20 19.59 5.36
N ALA A 170 -16.80 18.87 4.31
CA ALA A 170 -17.54 18.82 3.06
C ALA A 170 -18.94 18.21 3.24
N LEU A 171 -19.06 17.09 3.96
CA LEU A 171 -20.35 16.46 4.28
C LEU A 171 -21.29 17.44 5.01
N VAL A 172 -20.80 18.12 6.04
CA VAL A 172 -21.58 19.04 6.88
C VAL A 172 -21.91 20.36 6.16
N SER A 173 -21.08 20.75 5.20
CA SER A 173 -21.28 21.97 4.40
C SER A 173 -22.25 21.78 3.24
N SER A 174 -22.71 20.55 2.98
CA SER A 174 -23.68 20.28 1.92
C SER A 174 -24.95 21.13 2.09
N ASN A 175 -25.39 21.74 0.98
CA ASN A 175 -26.62 22.52 0.91
C ASN A 175 -27.87 21.65 1.05
N HIS A 176 -27.74 20.32 0.95
CA HIS A 176 -28.83 19.40 1.21
C HIS A 176 -29.19 19.34 2.71
N LEU A 177 -28.23 19.54 3.62
CA LEU A 177 -28.45 19.41 5.07
C LEU A 177 -28.91 20.73 5.71
N LYS A 178 -29.79 20.64 6.72
CA LYS A 178 -30.34 21.77 7.48
C LYS A 178 -30.29 21.51 8.98
N GLY A 179 -30.02 22.54 9.78
CA GLY A 179 -30.09 22.50 11.25
C GLY A 179 -29.43 21.24 11.85
N ASP A 180 -30.22 20.46 12.57
CA ASP A 180 -29.81 19.24 13.27
C ASP A 180 -29.34 18.10 12.37
N GLU A 181 -29.66 18.12 11.07
CA GLU A 181 -29.13 17.14 10.12
C GLU A 181 -27.61 17.32 9.97
N LYS A 182 -27.12 18.57 10.03
CA LYS A 182 -25.68 18.87 10.02
C LYS A 182 -25.00 18.36 11.29
N ILE A 183 -25.67 18.49 12.43
CA ILE A 183 -25.20 17.98 13.73
C ILE A 183 -25.13 16.45 13.68
N SER A 184 -26.19 15.81 13.18
CA SER A 184 -26.27 14.35 13.03
C SER A 184 -25.21 13.83 12.06
N MET A 185 -25.00 14.50 10.92
CA MET A 185 -23.94 14.18 9.97
C MET A 185 -22.55 14.27 10.60
N LYS A 186 -22.28 15.31 11.38
CA LYS A 186 -20.99 15.47 12.09
C LYS A 186 -20.77 14.33 13.10
N PHE A 187 -21.80 13.98 13.86
CA PHE A 187 -21.73 12.89 14.83
C PHE A 187 -21.50 11.53 14.15
N ILE A 188 -22.34 11.19 13.17
CA ILE A 188 -22.32 9.87 12.54
C ILE A 188 -21.04 9.65 11.73
N SER A 189 -20.53 10.68 11.06
CA SER A 189 -19.24 10.60 10.35
C SER A 189 -18.08 10.28 11.30
N LYS A 190 -18.01 10.93 12.46
CA LYS A 190 -16.97 10.64 13.47
C LYS A 190 -17.13 9.23 14.05
N TRP A 191 -18.38 8.82 14.32
CA TRP A 191 -18.68 7.50 14.84
C TRP A 191 -18.27 6.39 13.85
N VAL A 192 -18.65 6.52 12.57
CA VAL A 192 -18.33 5.53 11.52
C VAL A 192 -16.81 5.45 11.32
N PHE A 193 -16.13 6.58 11.29
CA PHE A 193 -14.67 6.63 11.16
C PHE A 193 -13.98 5.87 12.31
N LYS A 194 -14.38 6.13 13.56
CA LYS A 194 -13.84 5.41 14.73
C LYS A 194 -14.16 3.91 14.68
N ASN A 195 -15.37 3.53 14.26
CA ASN A 195 -15.75 2.12 14.13
C ASN A 195 -14.88 1.37 13.11
N MET A 196 -14.59 2.00 11.96
CA MET A 196 -13.72 1.40 10.94
C MET A 196 -12.31 1.11 11.47
N GLN A 197 -11.76 2.00 12.31
CA GLN A 197 -10.47 1.74 12.96
C GLN A 197 -10.54 0.57 13.94
N LEU A 198 -11.54 0.54 14.81
CA LEU A 198 -11.70 -0.54 15.79
C LEU A 198 -11.80 -1.91 15.11
N VAL A 199 -12.52 -2.00 13.99
CA VAL A 199 -12.61 -3.23 13.18
C VAL A 199 -11.23 -3.64 12.65
N ARG A 200 -10.42 -2.68 12.20
CA ARG A 200 -9.05 -2.92 11.72
C ARG A 200 -8.14 -3.41 12.83
N GLU A 201 -8.14 -2.73 13.97
CA GLU A 201 -7.33 -3.09 15.14
C GLU A 201 -7.70 -4.47 15.67
N LYS A 202 -9.00 -4.77 15.76
CA LYS A 202 -9.51 -6.09 16.11
C LYS A 202 -8.97 -7.16 15.15
N LYS A 203 -9.08 -6.94 13.84
CA LYS A 203 -8.55 -7.88 12.82
C LYS A 203 -7.04 -8.10 12.98
N PHE A 204 -6.29 -7.04 13.25
CA PHE A 204 -4.85 -7.12 13.48
C PHE A 204 -4.52 -7.94 14.74
N LEU A 205 -5.19 -7.68 15.86
CA LEU A 205 -5.01 -8.45 17.10
C LEU A 205 -5.30 -9.94 16.88
N PHE A 206 -6.41 -10.30 16.22
CA PHE A 206 -6.72 -11.70 15.93
C PHE A 206 -5.76 -12.35 14.92
N SER A 207 -5.20 -11.59 13.98
CA SER A 207 -4.20 -12.13 13.05
C SER A 207 -2.92 -12.60 13.77
N LYS A 208 -2.57 -11.94 14.89
CA LYS A 208 -1.44 -12.31 15.75
C LYS A 208 -1.75 -13.48 16.70
N MET A 209 -3.03 -13.79 16.92
CA MET A 209 -3.47 -14.85 17.83
C MET A 209 -3.71 -16.20 17.13
N LYS A 210 -3.49 -16.32 15.82
CA LYS A 210 -3.60 -17.63 15.14
C LYS A 210 -2.64 -18.63 15.81
N PRO A 211 -3.13 -19.76 16.36
CA PRO A 211 -2.27 -20.67 17.09
C PRO A 211 -1.39 -21.45 16.13
N ALA A 212 -0.17 -21.75 16.59
CA ALA A 212 0.64 -22.86 16.11
C ALA A 212 -0.11 -24.17 16.40
N ILE A 213 -1.12 -24.49 15.59
CA ILE A 213 -1.66 -25.86 15.55
C ILE A 213 -0.87 -26.59 14.48
N THR A 214 0.37 -26.95 14.84
CA THR A 214 1.03 -28.09 14.23
C THR A 214 0.32 -29.29 14.83
N ILE A 215 -0.59 -29.90 14.08
CA ILE A 215 -1.07 -31.25 14.42
C ILE A 215 0.10 -32.17 14.07
N GLU A 216 0.72 -32.75 15.10
CA GLU A 216 1.69 -33.85 14.98
C GLU A 216 1.05 -35.08 14.34
#